data_AF-A0A2A5DMJ3-F1
#
_entry.id   AF-A0A2A5DMJ3-F1
#
_cell.length_a   1.000
_cell.length_b   1.000
_cell.length_c   1.000
_cell.angle_alpha   90.00
_cell.angle_beta   90.00
_cell.angle_gamma   90.00
#
_symmetry.space_group_name_H-M   'P 1'
#
loop_
_entity.id
_entity.type
_entity.pdbx_description
1 polymer ?
#
loop_
_entity_poly.entity_id
_entity_poly.type
_entity_poly.pdbx_seq_one_letter_code
_entity_poly.pdbx_strand_id
1 'polypeptide(L)'
;MVIAHSNHKKNLSYADIDRYLDIGQNDKYWYRDERANLEELFPHEDINLVIDLLCATSINSSLKSNVALFYRALYQYKNNEPFKPYLPNMASSLELARQREPFTGRKIRNFAECLKGNTQGVIVDVWIARAFKVNRMYRRMTRKKGGEMREGGVSNRFYTKIEKYIQARAPKLGLEPRQMCSMIWGGIRTEKTGIHNTTRWVDVLKSKRIYSLFPQDQDLYTKKGIYIQHG
;
A
#
# COMPACT_ATOMS: atom_id res chain seq x y z
N MET A 1 0.63 7.99 24.69
CA MET A 1 -0.05 9.27 24.38
C MET A 1 0.46 9.85 23.06
N VAL A 2 -0.42 10.38 22.22
CA VAL A 2 -0.08 11.10 20.98
C VAL A 2 -0.55 12.54 21.15
N ILE A 3 0.38 13.50 21.12
CA ILE A 3 0.05 14.93 21.20
C ILE A 3 0.05 15.47 19.77
N ALA A 4 -1.13 15.80 19.25
CA ALA A 4 -1.27 16.48 17.97
C ALA A 4 -0.95 17.97 18.14
N HIS A 5 0.01 18.48 17.39
CA HIS A 5 0.27 19.92 17.35
C HIS A 5 -0.67 20.52 16.30
N SER A 6 -1.56 21.44 16.72
CA SER A 6 -2.41 22.17 15.78
C SER A 6 -1.55 23.15 15.00
N ASN A 7 -1.10 22.75 13.81
CA ASN A 7 -0.54 23.71 12.88
C ASN A 7 -1.63 24.71 12.48
N HIS A 8 -1.29 26.00 12.51
CA HIS A 8 -2.03 27.11 11.91
C HIS A 8 -2.71 26.71 10.60
N LYS A 9 -3.89 27.29 10.29
CA LYS A 9 -4.76 27.04 9.14
C LYS A 9 -4.00 26.64 7.86
N LYS A 10 -3.62 25.36 7.72
CA LYS A 10 -2.97 24.87 6.51
C LYS A 10 -4.00 24.85 5.40
N ASN A 11 -3.70 25.48 4.27
CA ASN A 11 -4.49 25.34 3.05
C ASN A 11 -3.89 24.22 2.19
N LEU A 12 -4.71 23.60 1.35
CA LEU A 12 -4.21 22.66 0.34
C LEU A 12 -3.37 23.43 -0.67
N SER A 13 -2.20 22.91 -0.99
CA SER A 13 -1.38 23.40 -2.10
C SER A 13 -1.54 22.46 -3.29
N TYR A 14 -1.75 23.02 -4.47
CA TYR A 14 -1.85 22.27 -5.73
C TYR A 14 -0.66 22.53 -6.67
N ALA A 15 0.25 23.42 -6.28
CA ALA A 15 1.28 24.00 -7.14
C ALA A 15 2.23 22.94 -7.75
N ASP A 16 2.47 21.84 -7.04
CA ASP A 16 3.40 20.80 -7.45
C ASP A 16 2.74 19.59 -8.12
N ILE A 17 1.39 19.57 -8.25
CA ILE A 17 0.68 18.35 -8.69
C ILE A 17 1.01 17.99 -10.13
N ASP A 18 0.96 18.93 -11.08
CA ASP A 18 1.24 18.64 -12.49
C ASP A 18 2.70 18.15 -12.67
N ARG A 19 3.63 18.71 -11.89
CA ARG A 19 5.03 18.27 -11.83
C ARG A 19 5.17 16.85 -11.29
N TYR A 20 4.41 16.46 -10.27
CA TYR A 20 4.41 15.09 -9.77
C TYR A 20 3.77 14.11 -10.76
N LEU A 21 2.78 14.53 -11.54
CA LEU A 21 2.20 13.69 -12.59
C LEU A 21 3.23 13.38 -13.68
N ASP A 22 4.03 14.37 -14.08
CA ASP A 22 5.09 14.21 -15.07
C ASP A 22 6.17 13.23 -14.59
N ILE A 23 6.74 13.45 -13.38
CA ILE A 23 7.75 12.56 -12.80
C ILE A 23 7.19 11.13 -12.61
N GLY A 24 5.92 11.02 -12.21
CA GLY A 24 5.27 9.74 -11.89
C GLY A 24 4.59 9.04 -13.06
N GLN A 25 4.81 9.47 -14.31
CA GLN A 25 4.09 8.92 -15.47
C GLN A 25 4.22 7.39 -15.62
N ASN A 26 5.38 6.84 -15.25
CA ASN A 26 5.65 5.39 -15.31
C ASN A 26 4.83 4.58 -14.30
N ASP A 27 4.25 5.24 -13.28
CA ASP A 27 3.36 4.61 -12.30
C ASP A 27 1.88 4.74 -12.66
N LYS A 28 1.53 5.27 -13.84
CA LYS A 28 0.14 5.38 -14.31
C LYS A 28 -0.62 4.06 -14.16
N TYR A 29 -0.02 2.95 -14.55
CA TYR A 29 -0.67 1.64 -14.53
C TYR A 29 -0.34 0.78 -13.31
N TRP A 30 0.23 1.37 -12.25
CA TRP A 30 0.73 0.66 -11.08
C TRP A 30 -0.27 -0.37 -10.52
N TYR A 31 -1.53 0.02 -10.29
CA TYR A 31 -2.55 -0.88 -9.72
C TYR A 31 -2.90 -2.06 -10.64
N ARG A 32 -2.96 -1.84 -11.95
CA ARG A 32 -3.26 -2.89 -12.93
C ARG A 32 -2.10 -3.87 -13.00
N ASP A 33 -0.89 -3.35 -13.15
CA ASP A 33 0.31 -4.17 -13.32
C ASP A 33 0.59 -4.96 -12.04
N GLU A 34 0.39 -4.36 -10.86
CA GLU A 34 0.59 -5.05 -9.58
C GLU A 34 -0.44 -6.17 -9.37
N ARG A 35 -1.70 -5.97 -9.78
CA ARG A 35 -2.70 -7.04 -9.77
C ARG A 35 -2.27 -8.20 -10.67
N ALA A 36 -1.88 -7.91 -11.92
CA ALA A 36 -1.45 -8.95 -12.87
C ALA A 36 -0.24 -9.73 -12.34
N ASN A 37 0.72 -9.04 -11.70
CA ASN A 37 1.85 -9.68 -11.05
C ASN A 37 1.43 -10.61 -9.89
N LEU A 38 0.42 -10.22 -9.10
CA LEU A 38 -0.10 -11.08 -8.03
C LEU A 38 -0.84 -12.29 -8.59
N GLU A 39 -1.60 -12.14 -9.68
CA GLU A 39 -2.26 -13.25 -10.38
C GLU A 39 -1.23 -14.25 -10.94
N GLU A 40 -0.11 -13.76 -11.49
CA GLU A 40 1.01 -14.60 -11.93
C GLU A 40 1.67 -15.36 -10.77
N LEU A 41 1.85 -14.69 -9.62
CA LEU A 41 2.54 -15.27 -8.47
C LEU A 41 1.69 -16.26 -7.67
N PHE A 42 0.37 -16.11 -7.69
CA PHE A 42 -0.57 -16.91 -6.91
C PHE A 42 -1.68 -17.51 -7.80
N PRO A 43 -1.34 -18.30 -8.83
CA PRO A 43 -2.28 -18.74 -9.86
C PRO A 43 -3.36 -19.71 -9.36
N HIS A 44 -3.21 -20.25 -8.14
CA HIS A 44 -4.13 -21.20 -7.53
C HIS A 44 -4.86 -20.64 -6.29
N GLU A 45 -4.68 -19.34 -6.01
CA GLU A 45 -5.32 -18.67 -4.88
C GLU A 45 -6.48 -17.79 -5.33
N ASP A 46 -7.41 -17.50 -4.41
CA ASP A 46 -8.34 -16.39 -4.58
C ASP A 46 -7.56 -15.08 -4.54
N ILE A 47 -7.38 -14.45 -5.71
CA ILE A 47 -6.60 -13.23 -5.84
C ILE A 47 -7.12 -12.09 -4.98
N ASN A 48 -8.43 -11.99 -4.76
CA ASN A 48 -9.01 -10.92 -3.96
C ASN A 48 -8.65 -11.10 -2.48
N LEU A 49 -8.63 -12.35 -1.99
CA LEU A 49 -8.14 -12.68 -0.66
C LEU A 49 -6.64 -12.37 -0.53
N VAL A 50 -5.83 -12.75 -1.52
CA VAL A 50 -4.38 -12.43 -1.54
C VAL A 50 -4.16 -10.93 -1.42
N ILE A 51 -4.87 -10.13 -2.21
CA ILE A 51 -4.85 -8.66 -2.16
C ILE A 51 -5.25 -8.15 -0.78
N ASP A 52 -6.31 -8.70 -0.18
CA ASP A 52 -6.80 -8.26 1.12
C ASP A 52 -5.81 -8.55 2.25
N LEU A 53 -5.22 -9.75 2.29
CA LEU A 53 -4.18 -10.10 3.27
C LEU A 53 -2.94 -9.21 3.11
N LEU A 54 -2.53 -8.94 1.87
CA LEU A 54 -1.37 -8.09 1.57
C LEU A 54 -1.62 -6.63 1.97
N CYS A 55 -2.83 -6.11 1.74
CA CYS A 55 -3.25 -4.78 2.16
C CYS A 55 -3.37 -4.67 3.69
N ALA A 56 -3.98 -5.65 4.36
CA ALA A 56 -4.12 -5.68 5.82
C ALA A 56 -2.76 -5.57 6.52
N THR A 57 -1.75 -6.25 5.98
CA THR A 57 -0.39 -6.24 6.52
C THR A 57 0.43 -5.00 6.13
N SER A 58 -0.12 -4.07 5.33
CA SER A 58 0.58 -2.86 4.85
C SER A 58 0.52 -1.70 5.84
N ILE A 59 -0.19 -1.89 6.96
CA ILE A 59 -0.37 -0.87 7.98
C ILE A 59 0.94 -0.65 8.75
N ASN A 60 1.52 0.54 8.62
CA ASN A 60 2.75 0.97 9.31
C ASN A 60 3.97 0.05 9.07
N SER A 61 4.02 -0.65 7.94
CA SER A 61 5.12 -1.54 7.57
C SER A 61 5.91 -0.99 6.38
N SER A 62 7.21 -1.30 6.34
CA SER A 62 8.01 -1.15 5.11
C SER A 62 7.63 -2.23 4.10
N LEU A 63 7.97 -2.06 2.84
CA LEU A 63 7.70 -3.06 1.79
C LEU A 63 8.21 -4.46 2.17
N LYS A 64 9.48 -4.57 2.59
CA LYS A 64 10.11 -5.83 3.03
C LYS A 64 9.41 -6.46 4.23
N SER A 65 8.96 -5.63 5.18
CA SER A 65 8.25 -6.09 6.39
C SER A 65 6.82 -6.51 6.05
N ASN A 66 6.13 -5.78 5.19
CA ASN A 66 4.78 -6.09 4.71
C ASN A 66 4.75 -7.48 4.08
N VAL A 67 5.65 -7.77 3.13
CA VAL A 67 5.71 -9.09 2.47
C VAL A 67 5.93 -10.22 3.47
N ALA A 68 6.81 -10.05 4.46
CA ALA A 68 7.02 -11.08 5.49
C ALA A 68 5.76 -11.33 6.34
N LEU A 69 5.06 -10.25 6.73
CA LEU A 69 3.82 -10.33 7.49
C LEU A 69 2.69 -10.97 6.65
N PHE A 70 2.63 -10.65 5.36
CA PHE A 70 1.68 -11.22 4.41
C PHE A 70 1.85 -12.73 4.28
N TYR A 71 3.06 -13.23 4.06
CA TYR A 71 3.28 -14.68 3.94
C TYR A 71 2.88 -15.44 5.20
N ARG A 72 3.16 -14.87 6.38
CA ARG A 72 2.69 -15.43 7.65
C ARG A 72 1.17 -15.42 7.74
N ALA A 73 0.52 -14.34 7.31
CA ALA A 73 -0.94 -14.24 7.32
C ALA A 73 -1.56 -15.27 6.37
N LEU A 74 -1.00 -15.43 5.18
CA LEU A 74 -1.44 -16.43 4.21
C LEU A 74 -1.29 -17.86 4.76
N TYR A 75 -0.16 -18.17 5.41
CA TYR A 75 0.04 -19.46 6.09
C TYR A 75 -1.03 -19.70 7.17
N GLN A 76 -1.28 -18.70 8.03
CA GLN A 76 -2.25 -18.82 9.11
C GLN A 76 -3.69 -18.94 8.59
N TYR A 77 -4.02 -18.23 7.52
CA TYR A 77 -5.31 -18.37 6.84
C TYR A 77 -5.50 -19.81 6.33
N LYS A 78 -4.51 -20.34 5.60
CA LYS A 78 -4.58 -21.70 5.01
C LYS A 78 -4.68 -22.82 6.04
N ASN A 79 -4.07 -22.63 7.21
CA ASN A 79 -4.11 -23.60 8.31
C ASN A 79 -5.24 -23.33 9.32
N ASN A 80 -6.14 -22.37 9.03
CA ASN A 80 -7.20 -21.93 9.94
C ASN A 80 -6.69 -21.56 11.35
N GLU A 81 -5.49 -21.00 11.43
CA GLU A 81 -4.86 -20.55 12.68
C GLU A 81 -5.25 -19.11 13.01
N PRO A 82 -5.31 -18.71 14.29
CA PRO A 82 -5.50 -17.31 14.66
C PRO A 82 -4.39 -16.40 14.11
N PHE A 83 -4.73 -15.18 13.66
CA PHE A 83 -3.74 -14.21 13.21
C PHE A 83 -2.92 -13.66 14.39
N LYS A 84 -1.80 -14.29 14.73
CA LYS A 84 -0.87 -13.84 15.78
C LYS A 84 0.59 -14.20 15.48
N PRO A 85 1.59 -13.38 15.87
CA PRO A 85 1.46 -12.07 16.53
C PRO A 85 1.38 -10.91 15.52
N TYR A 86 0.27 -10.16 15.49
CA TYR A 86 0.16 -8.89 14.76
C TYR A 86 -0.24 -7.74 15.69
N LEU A 87 -0.07 -6.51 15.20
CA LEU A 87 -0.65 -5.35 15.88
C LEU A 87 -2.19 -5.47 15.89
N PRO A 88 -2.90 -4.99 16.93
CA PRO A 88 -4.35 -5.19 17.05
C PRO A 88 -5.16 -4.73 15.84
N ASN A 89 -4.81 -3.58 15.26
CA ASN A 89 -5.49 -3.05 14.07
C ASN A 89 -5.22 -3.87 12.79
N MET A 90 -4.04 -4.47 12.69
CA MET A 90 -3.68 -5.37 11.60
C MET A 90 -4.39 -6.72 11.76
N ALA A 91 -4.41 -7.29 12.97
CA ALA A 91 -5.15 -8.51 13.27
C ALA A 91 -6.64 -8.35 12.97
N SER A 92 -7.27 -7.24 13.41
CA SER A 92 -8.66 -6.94 13.08
C SER A 92 -8.92 -6.82 11.57
N SER A 93 -8.00 -6.20 10.82
CA SER A 93 -8.14 -6.12 9.35
C SER A 93 -7.97 -7.49 8.68
N LEU A 94 -7.09 -8.34 9.21
CA LEU A 94 -6.90 -9.70 8.72
C LEU A 94 -8.14 -10.58 8.97
N GLU A 95 -8.81 -10.43 10.12
CA GLU A 95 -10.07 -11.12 10.38
C GLU A 95 -11.18 -10.69 9.39
N LEU A 96 -11.29 -9.39 9.10
CA LEU A 96 -12.21 -8.91 8.06
C LEU A 96 -11.90 -9.54 6.69
N ALA A 97 -10.60 -9.63 6.32
CA ALA A 97 -10.19 -10.30 5.09
C ALA A 97 -10.59 -11.78 5.07
N ARG A 98 -10.36 -12.52 6.17
CA ARG A 98 -10.79 -13.92 6.32
C ARG A 98 -12.30 -14.08 6.16
N GLN A 99 -13.07 -13.15 6.70
CA GLN A 99 -14.53 -13.13 6.63
C GLN A 99 -15.08 -12.56 5.31
N ARG A 100 -14.21 -12.11 4.40
CA ARG A 100 -14.56 -11.41 3.15
C ARG A 100 -15.37 -10.15 3.38
N GLU A 101 -15.15 -9.49 4.51
CA GLU A 101 -15.78 -8.23 4.86
C GLU A 101 -14.95 -7.02 4.41
N PRO A 102 -15.60 -5.90 4.03
CA PRO A 102 -14.88 -4.68 3.68
C PRO A 102 -14.06 -4.11 4.84
N PHE A 103 -12.86 -3.61 4.54
CA PHE A 103 -12.06 -2.91 5.54
C PHE A 103 -12.75 -1.64 6.06
N THR A 104 -12.66 -1.38 7.36
CA THR A 104 -13.23 -0.18 7.99
C THR A 104 -12.45 1.10 7.70
N GLY A 105 -11.12 1.00 7.52
CA GLY A 105 -10.26 2.15 7.27
C GLY A 105 -10.37 2.64 5.82
N ARG A 106 -10.81 3.89 5.61
CA ARG A 106 -10.99 4.51 4.28
C ARG A 106 -9.78 4.33 3.34
N LYS A 107 -8.57 4.56 3.84
CA LYS A 107 -7.33 4.39 3.06
C LYS A 107 -7.14 2.95 2.60
N ILE A 108 -7.14 2.00 3.54
CA ILE A 108 -6.85 0.60 3.23
C ILE A 108 -7.95 -0.02 2.38
N ARG A 109 -9.22 0.31 2.64
CA ARG A 109 -10.36 -0.08 1.81
C ARG A 109 -10.17 0.38 0.38
N ASN A 110 -9.97 1.69 0.14
CA ASN A 110 -9.80 2.20 -1.21
C ASN A 110 -8.57 1.62 -1.91
N PHE A 111 -7.49 1.37 -1.17
CA PHE A 111 -6.28 0.76 -1.71
C PHE A 111 -6.53 -0.68 -2.21
N ALA A 112 -7.18 -1.51 -1.39
CA ALA A 112 -7.57 -2.87 -1.77
C ALA A 112 -8.55 -2.85 -2.96
N GLU A 113 -9.58 -2.02 -2.92
CA GLU A 113 -10.55 -1.91 -4.01
C GLU A 113 -9.90 -1.47 -5.34
N CYS A 114 -8.91 -0.59 -5.32
CA CYS A 114 -8.20 -0.18 -6.54
C CYS A 114 -7.40 -1.32 -7.17
N LEU A 115 -6.73 -2.14 -6.34
CA LEU A 115 -6.06 -3.38 -6.77
C LEU A 115 -7.08 -4.42 -7.26
N LYS A 116 -8.27 -4.45 -6.66
CA LYS A 116 -9.37 -5.32 -7.10
C LYS A 116 -10.09 -4.86 -8.38
N GLY A 117 -9.70 -3.71 -8.94
CA GLY A 117 -10.19 -3.23 -10.23
C GLY A 117 -11.03 -1.96 -10.17
N ASN A 118 -11.32 -1.40 -9.00
CA ASN A 118 -12.07 -0.15 -8.88
C ASN A 118 -11.27 1.03 -9.48
N THR A 119 -11.65 1.46 -10.68
CA THR A 119 -10.97 2.54 -11.42
C THR A 119 -11.20 3.92 -10.80
N GLN A 120 -12.29 4.10 -10.06
CA GLN A 120 -12.71 5.38 -9.49
C GLN A 120 -12.18 5.62 -8.06
N GLY A 121 -11.46 4.65 -7.50
CA GLY A 121 -10.94 4.76 -6.15
C GLY A 121 -9.84 5.82 -6.03
N VAL A 122 -9.85 6.54 -4.90
CA VAL A 122 -8.83 7.52 -4.54
C VAL A 122 -8.19 7.12 -3.22
N ILE A 123 -6.86 7.05 -3.19
CA ILE A 123 -6.08 6.69 -2.02
C ILE A 123 -5.30 7.92 -1.57
N VAL A 124 -5.62 8.45 -0.38
CA VAL A 124 -4.83 9.52 0.24
C VAL A 124 -4.01 8.94 1.39
N ASP A 125 -2.75 8.65 1.11
CA ASP A 125 -1.76 8.23 2.11
C ASP A 125 -0.87 9.40 2.56
N VAL A 126 0.23 9.11 3.26
CA VAL A 126 1.17 10.15 3.73
C VAL A 126 1.92 10.82 2.58
N TRP A 127 2.19 10.13 1.48
CA TRP A 127 2.88 10.69 0.32
C TRP A 127 1.96 11.62 -0.46
N ILE A 128 0.72 11.21 -0.69
CA ILE A 128 -0.30 12.12 -1.23
C ILE A 128 -0.49 13.31 -0.28
N ALA A 129 -0.58 13.10 1.04
CA ALA A 129 -0.66 14.20 2.00
C ALA A 129 0.48 15.22 1.89
N ARG A 130 1.71 14.73 1.67
CA ARG A 130 2.91 15.57 1.45
C ARG A 130 2.81 16.34 0.14
N ALA A 131 2.32 15.72 -0.94
CA ALA A 131 2.15 16.37 -2.23
C ALA A 131 1.23 17.59 -2.14
N PHE A 132 0.19 17.50 -1.32
CA PHE A 132 -0.73 18.60 -1.06
C PHE A 132 -0.32 19.50 0.15
N LYS A 133 0.85 19.27 0.76
CA LYS A 133 1.41 20.01 1.91
C LYS A 133 0.51 20.04 3.17
N VAL A 134 -0.30 19.00 3.36
CA VAL A 134 -1.29 18.88 4.46
C VAL A 134 -1.05 17.68 5.38
N ASN A 135 0.12 17.07 5.32
CA ASN A 135 0.53 16.04 6.28
C ASN A 135 0.52 16.60 7.71
N ARG A 136 0.06 15.76 8.65
CA ARG A 136 -0.02 16.11 10.08
C ARG A 136 1.28 15.77 10.77
N MET A 137 1.75 16.66 11.63
CA MET A 137 2.89 16.38 12.50
C MET A 137 2.36 15.93 13.87
N TYR A 138 2.89 14.84 14.41
CA TYR A 138 2.51 14.33 15.73
C TYR A 138 3.73 13.83 16.51
N ARG A 139 3.72 13.98 17.83
CA ARG A 139 4.74 13.36 18.69
C ARG A 139 4.25 12.00 19.16
N ARG A 140 5.07 10.97 18.96
CA ARG A 140 4.82 9.65 19.51
C ARG A 140 5.60 9.50 20.81
N MET A 141 4.90 9.33 21.93
CA MET A 141 5.52 9.19 23.26
C MET A 141 5.86 7.73 23.62
N THR A 142 5.93 6.81 22.65
CA THR A 142 6.16 5.38 22.93
C THR A 142 7.55 4.97 22.42
N ARG A 143 8.39 4.43 23.32
CA ARG A 143 9.78 3.90 23.17
C ARG A 143 10.91 4.90 23.49
N LYS A 144 12.15 4.38 23.53
CA LYS A 144 13.46 5.06 23.76
C LYS A 144 13.71 6.32 22.91
N LYS A 145 12.93 6.55 21.85
CA LYS A 145 12.91 7.75 20.98
C LYS A 145 11.59 8.54 21.10
N GLY A 146 11.00 8.54 22.30
CA GLY A 146 9.78 9.27 22.59
C GLY A 146 10.01 10.78 22.43
N GLY A 147 9.10 11.47 21.76
CA GLY A 147 9.15 12.93 21.60
C GLY A 147 9.57 13.43 20.21
N GLU A 148 10.11 12.58 19.33
CA GLU A 148 10.38 12.96 17.95
C GLU A 148 9.08 13.29 17.20
N MET A 149 9.10 14.39 16.44
CA MET A 149 8.01 14.74 15.53
C MET A 149 7.97 13.75 14.37
N ARG A 150 6.79 13.19 14.11
CA ARG A 150 6.55 12.27 13.00
C ARG A 150 5.46 12.79 12.09
N GLU A 151 5.57 12.44 10.82
CA GLU A 151 4.55 12.74 9.83
C GLU A 151 3.49 11.64 9.82
N GLY A 152 2.23 12.05 9.84
CA GLY A 152 1.06 11.20 9.77
C GLY A 152 0.19 11.55 8.58
N GLY A 153 -0.81 10.70 8.36
CA GLY A 153 -1.83 10.92 7.34
C GLY A 153 -2.64 12.20 7.58
N VAL A 154 -3.47 12.55 6.61
CA VAL A 154 -4.35 13.73 6.65
C VAL A 154 -5.51 13.56 7.65
N SER A 155 -6.19 14.65 7.97
CA SER A 155 -7.53 14.60 8.59
C SER A 155 -8.58 14.20 7.57
N ASN A 156 -9.75 13.72 8.02
CA ASN A 156 -10.86 13.37 7.13
C ASN A 156 -11.29 14.53 6.22
N ARG A 157 -11.26 15.77 6.74
CA ARG A 157 -11.58 16.97 5.96
C ARG A 157 -10.63 17.16 4.78
N PHE A 158 -9.31 17.03 4.99
CA PHE A 158 -8.33 17.16 3.90
C PHE A 158 -8.38 15.96 2.96
N TYR A 159 -8.61 14.75 3.48
CA TYR A 159 -8.82 13.56 2.66
C TYR A 159 -9.95 13.82 1.65
N THR A 160 -11.13 14.24 2.11
CA THR A 160 -12.28 14.49 1.23
C THR A 160 -12.02 15.59 0.21
N LYS A 161 -11.28 16.65 0.58
CA LYS A 161 -10.93 17.71 -0.38
C LYS A 161 -9.97 17.21 -1.47
N ILE A 162 -8.95 16.44 -1.10
CA ILE A 162 -8.01 15.82 -2.05
C ILE A 162 -8.76 14.84 -2.96
N GLU A 163 -9.62 14.01 -2.40
CA GLU A 163 -10.43 13.05 -3.15
C GLU A 163 -11.29 13.75 -4.21
N LYS A 164 -12.05 14.78 -3.82
CA LYS A 164 -12.85 15.57 -4.76
C LYS A 164 -12.01 16.22 -5.86
N TYR A 165 -10.83 16.74 -5.50
CA TYR A 165 -9.90 17.32 -6.48
C TYR A 165 -9.46 16.28 -7.51
N ILE A 166 -8.99 15.10 -7.06
CA ILE A 166 -8.52 14.03 -7.94
C ILE A 166 -9.66 13.53 -8.83
N GLN A 167 -10.85 13.28 -8.27
CA GLN A 167 -12.03 12.85 -9.03
C GLN A 167 -12.44 13.87 -10.11
N ALA A 168 -12.33 15.16 -9.83
CA ALA A 168 -12.69 16.20 -10.79
C ALA A 168 -11.59 16.48 -11.83
N ARG A 169 -10.31 16.29 -11.48
CA ARG A 169 -9.16 16.62 -12.33
C ARG A 169 -8.75 15.46 -13.23
N ALA A 170 -8.77 14.22 -12.75
CA ALA A 170 -8.30 13.06 -13.52
C ALA A 170 -9.02 12.90 -14.88
N PRO A 171 -10.36 12.99 -14.98
CA PRO A 171 -11.04 12.85 -16.27
C PRO A 171 -10.66 13.94 -17.27
N LYS A 172 -10.39 15.17 -16.81
CA LYS A 172 -9.94 16.29 -17.67
C LYS A 172 -8.55 16.06 -18.27
N LEU A 173 -7.79 15.11 -17.73
CA LEU A 173 -6.47 14.70 -18.20
C LEU A 173 -6.51 13.34 -18.92
N GLY A 174 -7.69 12.76 -19.14
CA GLY A 174 -7.81 11.41 -19.70
C GLY A 174 -7.28 10.31 -18.78
N LEU A 175 -7.33 10.53 -17.46
CA LEU A 175 -6.86 9.60 -16.44
C LEU A 175 -8.03 9.06 -15.60
N GLU A 176 -7.88 7.82 -15.13
CA GLU A 176 -8.70 7.31 -14.02
C GLU A 176 -8.24 7.95 -12.70
N PRO A 177 -9.13 8.17 -11.70
CA PRO A 177 -8.73 8.66 -10.39
C PRO A 177 -7.60 7.86 -9.74
N ARG A 178 -7.62 6.52 -9.81
CA ARG A 178 -6.55 5.67 -9.25
C ARG A 178 -5.20 5.87 -9.97
N GLN A 179 -5.22 6.12 -11.29
CA GLN A 179 -4.03 6.36 -12.09
C GLN A 179 -3.39 7.71 -11.71
N MET A 180 -4.22 8.75 -11.55
CA MET A 180 -3.74 10.04 -11.05
C MET A 180 -3.15 9.89 -9.63
N CYS A 181 -3.77 9.09 -8.75
CA CYS A 181 -3.20 8.78 -7.44
C CYS A 181 -1.82 8.11 -7.53
N SER A 182 -1.66 7.07 -8.35
CA SER A 182 -0.38 6.37 -8.46
C SER A 182 0.71 7.24 -9.09
N MET A 183 0.37 8.07 -10.08
CA MET A 183 1.30 9.04 -10.66
C MET A 183 1.75 10.07 -9.62
N ILE A 184 0.83 10.72 -8.87
CA ILE A 184 1.23 11.68 -7.82
C ILE A 184 2.12 11.00 -6.79
N TRP A 185 1.74 9.79 -6.36
CA TRP A 185 2.48 9.01 -5.37
C TRP A 185 3.89 8.65 -5.84
N GLY A 186 4.02 8.15 -7.06
CA GLY A 186 5.30 7.83 -7.70
C GLY A 186 6.17 9.08 -7.84
N GLY A 187 5.60 10.17 -8.36
CA GLY A 187 6.30 11.43 -8.58
C GLY A 187 6.90 12.03 -7.32
N ILE A 188 6.10 12.18 -6.25
CA ILE A 188 6.63 12.75 -4.99
C ILE A 188 7.67 11.83 -4.34
N ARG A 189 7.50 10.50 -4.44
CA ARG A 189 8.46 9.55 -3.86
C ARG A 189 9.80 9.61 -4.60
N THR A 190 9.76 9.60 -5.93
CA THR A 190 10.94 9.70 -6.78
C THR A 190 11.68 11.02 -6.52
N GLU A 191 10.96 12.13 -6.42
CA GLU A 191 11.57 13.41 -6.03
C GLU A 191 12.27 13.34 -4.68
N LYS A 192 11.57 12.83 -3.65
CA LYS A 192 12.07 12.90 -2.27
C LYS A 192 13.12 11.85 -1.92
N THR A 193 13.16 10.75 -2.66
CA THR A 193 13.94 9.57 -2.27
C THR A 193 14.82 9.02 -3.40
N GLY A 194 14.77 9.60 -4.59
CA GLY A 194 15.47 9.11 -5.77
C GLY A 194 14.78 7.92 -6.46
N ILE A 195 15.25 7.60 -7.66
CA ILE A 195 14.65 6.59 -8.55
C ILE A 195 14.87 5.13 -8.09
N HIS A 196 15.86 4.89 -7.23
CA HIS A 196 16.29 3.53 -6.87
C HIS A 196 15.40 2.83 -5.83
N ASN A 197 14.43 3.53 -5.23
CA ASN A 197 13.53 2.93 -4.24
C ASN A 197 12.38 2.19 -4.91
N THR A 198 12.53 0.87 -5.11
CA THR A 198 11.42 0.06 -5.65
C THR A 198 10.14 0.22 -4.84
N THR A 199 9.05 0.31 -5.58
CA THR A 199 7.68 0.49 -5.09
C THR A 199 6.82 -0.74 -5.33
N ARG A 200 7.35 -1.76 -6.00
CA ARG A 200 6.61 -2.91 -6.51
C ARG A 200 6.70 -4.07 -5.52
N TRP A 201 5.57 -4.65 -5.12
CA TRP A 201 5.62 -5.82 -4.24
C TRP A 201 6.22 -7.00 -4.98
N VAL A 202 5.97 -7.12 -6.29
CA VAL A 202 6.48 -8.22 -7.12
C VAL A 202 7.99 -8.42 -6.97
N ASP A 203 8.79 -7.34 -6.91
CA ASP A 203 10.25 -7.43 -6.78
C ASP A 203 10.65 -8.08 -5.44
N VAL A 204 9.93 -7.75 -4.38
CA VAL A 204 10.16 -8.27 -3.03
C VAL A 204 9.56 -9.67 -2.86
N LEU A 205 8.41 -9.94 -3.47
CA LEU A 205 7.77 -11.26 -3.47
C LEU A 205 8.60 -12.28 -4.25
N LYS A 206 9.12 -11.91 -5.43
CA LYS A 206 9.98 -12.77 -6.26
C LYS A 206 11.32 -13.06 -5.56
N SER A 207 11.94 -12.06 -4.92
CA SER A 207 13.20 -12.25 -4.18
C SER A 207 13.04 -13.03 -2.87
N LYS A 208 11.84 -13.04 -2.28
CA LYS A 208 11.52 -13.80 -1.07
C LYS A 208 10.70 -15.05 -1.35
N ARG A 209 11.01 -15.81 -2.41
CA ARG A 209 10.46 -17.17 -2.54
C ARG A 209 10.93 -18.03 -1.36
N ILE A 210 10.15 -18.00 -0.29
CA ILE A 210 10.32 -18.83 0.89
C ILE A 210 9.80 -20.21 0.49
N TYR A 211 10.68 -21.02 -0.10
CA TYR A 211 10.44 -22.41 -0.51
C TYR A 211 9.98 -23.33 0.64
N SER A 212 10.00 -22.84 1.89
CA SER A 212 9.64 -23.60 3.09
C SER A 212 8.22 -23.38 3.60
N LEU A 213 7.47 -22.38 3.13
CA LEU A 213 6.11 -22.12 3.65
C LEU A 213 5.02 -22.96 2.98
N PHE A 214 5.29 -23.52 1.79
CA PHE A 214 4.37 -24.38 1.05
C PHE A 214 5.12 -25.59 0.47
N PRO A 215 5.34 -26.65 1.26
CA PRO A 215 6.04 -27.86 0.80
C PRO A 215 5.41 -28.47 -0.46
N GLN A 216 4.08 -28.39 -0.60
CA GLN A 216 3.35 -28.86 -1.78
C GLN A 216 3.68 -28.13 -3.09
N ASP A 217 4.28 -26.94 -3.04
CA ASP A 217 4.64 -26.18 -4.24
C ASP A 217 6.09 -26.45 -4.71
N GLN A 218 6.86 -27.30 -4.00
CA GLN A 218 8.26 -27.60 -4.36
C GLN A 218 8.39 -28.27 -5.74
N ASP A 219 7.44 -29.11 -6.13
CA ASP A 219 7.47 -29.87 -7.40
C ASP A 219 7.07 -29.04 -8.64
N LEU A 220 6.34 -27.93 -8.45
CA LEU A 220 5.88 -27.07 -9.55
C LEU A 220 6.99 -26.15 -10.07
N TYR A 221 7.99 -25.82 -9.24
CA TYR A 221 9.05 -24.87 -9.59
C TYR A 221 10.36 -25.54 -10.02
N THR A 222 10.64 -26.77 -9.56
CA THR A 222 11.74 -27.60 -10.08
C THR A 222 11.52 -28.02 -11.53
N LYS A 223 10.26 -28.28 -11.94
CA LYS A 223 9.92 -28.67 -13.33
C LYS A 223 10.03 -27.53 -14.36
N LYS A 224 10.06 -26.26 -13.94
CA LYS A 224 10.19 -25.10 -14.85
C LYS A 224 11.63 -24.57 -15.01
N GLY A 225 12.64 -25.25 -14.48
CA GLY A 225 14.06 -24.96 -14.79
C GLY A 225 14.58 -23.60 -14.31
N ILE A 226 13.91 -22.96 -13.34
CA ILE A 226 14.39 -21.71 -12.75
C ILE A 226 15.39 -22.05 -11.64
N TYR A 227 16.65 -22.29 -12.04
CA TYR A 227 17.76 -22.41 -11.11
C TYR A 227 18.15 -21.01 -10.62
N ILE A 228 18.05 -20.76 -9.31
CA ILE A 228 18.59 -19.54 -8.70
C ILE A 228 19.84 -19.94 -7.91
N GLN A 229 20.97 -19.35 -8.30
CA GLN A 229 22.23 -19.48 -7.58
C GLN A 229 22.08 -18.90 -6.16
N HIS A 230 22.46 -19.69 -5.16
CA HIS A 230 22.56 -19.24 -3.78
C HIS A 230 23.73 -18.24 -3.66
N GLY A 231 23.41 -17.00 -3.31
CA GLY A 231 24.34 -15.95 -2.89
C GLY A 231 23.91 -15.36 -1.57
#